data_AF-A0A3D4QAH9-F1
#
_entry.id   AF-A0A3D4QAH9-F1
#
_cell.length_a   1.000
_cell.length_b   1.000
_cell.length_c   1.000
_cell.angle_alpha   90.00
_cell.angle_beta   90.00
_cell.angle_gamma   90.00
#
_symmetry.space_group_name_H-M   'P 1'
#
loop_
_entity.id
_entity.type
_entity.pdbx_description
1 polymer ?
#
loop_
_entity_poly.entity_id
_entity_poly.type
_entity_poly.pdbx_seq_one_letter_code
_entity_poly.pdbx_strand_id
1 'polypeptide(L)'
;MTTVLAAASLAACGSSSTPATTTAAATTAAETTAAAEETTAAETTAAEAPEQGAAEGSGETVAVPTDFTTVTEGKLTIATSPDFAPYEFYHINNGTPELSGFDVALGKRIADDLGLEVQFVPMDFDGILMELQSGNVDLGISGFSPSPERAETFDFSDLYYMGGQSFVIRKADHDKYTDYAAFDGLPVGAQNGSIQMDLAKENTPNANIIGLAKVTDIVSELVSGKLEGGFIETAVAEQYIKNYPELEIAWDVPYDTQGSAIALKKGSDLLPAVNAVINNALSDGSMDQYITEAQELASDEDNVYEGQLDADGNVASN
;
A
#
# COMPACT_ATOMS: atom_id res chain seq x y z
N MET A 1 17.69 -50.31 -23.45
CA MET A 1 17.18 -49.03 -23.96
C MET A 1 18.16 -48.51 -24.99
N THR A 2 17.62 -48.12 -26.13
CA THR A 2 18.27 -48.11 -27.44
C THR A 2 19.08 -46.84 -27.66
N THR A 3 20.33 -47.01 -28.10
CA THR A 3 21.21 -45.98 -28.65
C THR A 3 20.73 -45.57 -30.04
N VAL A 4 20.58 -44.27 -30.32
CA VAL A 4 20.58 -43.75 -31.70
C VAL A 4 21.45 -42.51 -31.78
N LEU A 5 22.45 -42.63 -32.64
CA LEU A 5 23.40 -41.65 -33.15
C LEU A 5 22.81 -41.14 -34.49
N ALA A 6 22.79 -39.84 -34.77
CA ALA A 6 22.70 -39.34 -36.15
C ALA A 6 23.26 -37.92 -36.29
N ALA A 7 24.00 -37.74 -37.37
CA ALA A 7 24.99 -36.72 -37.61
C ALA A 7 24.47 -35.52 -38.44
N ALA A 8 25.32 -34.49 -38.47
CA ALA A 8 25.20 -33.21 -39.15
C ALA A 8 25.18 -33.27 -40.69
N SER A 9 24.69 -32.19 -41.32
CA SER A 9 25.32 -31.62 -42.51
C SER A 9 25.14 -30.10 -42.59
N LEU A 10 26.27 -29.42 -42.81
CA LEU A 10 26.45 -28.01 -43.11
C LEU A 10 26.51 -27.79 -44.63
N ALA A 11 26.40 -26.51 -45.02
CA ALA A 11 26.92 -25.82 -46.23
C ALA A 11 25.85 -25.39 -47.26
N ALA A 12 25.95 -24.27 -47.96
CA ALA A 12 26.70 -23.01 -47.86
C ALA A 12 26.27 -22.13 -49.07
N CYS A 13 26.30 -20.82 -48.90
CA CYS A 13 26.64 -19.74 -49.86
C CYS A 13 26.03 -19.69 -51.29
N GLY A 14 25.61 -18.48 -51.70
CA GLY A 14 25.57 -18.12 -53.12
C GLY A 14 24.88 -16.78 -53.43
N SER A 15 25.67 -15.72 -53.57
CA SER A 15 25.31 -14.34 -53.86
C SER A 15 25.07 -14.01 -55.35
N SER A 16 24.26 -12.95 -55.57
CA SER A 16 24.34 -11.90 -56.62
C SER A 16 24.23 -12.24 -58.11
N SER A 17 23.24 -11.65 -58.80
CA SER A 17 23.43 -10.75 -59.97
C SER A 17 22.10 -10.28 -60.62
N THR A 18 21.89 -8.97 -60.66
CA THR A 18 20.99 -8.16 -61.54
C THR A 18 21.56 -8.20 -63.00
N PRO A 19 20.87 -7.91 -64.15
CA PRO A 19 20.07 -6.67 -64.33
C PRO A 19 18.94 -6.54 -65.38
N ALA A 20 18.28 -5.37 -65.30
CA ALA A 20 17.63 -4.55 -66.36
C ALA A 20 16.18 -4.94 -66.77
N THR A 21 15.22 -4.05 -67.12
CA THR A 21 15.22 -2.62 -67.47
C THR A 21 13.77 -2.08 -67.40
N THR A 22 13.59 -0.76 -67.60
CA THR A 22 12.36 0.04 -67.92
C THR A 22 11.65 0.68 -66.71
N THR A 23 11.31 1.98 -66.67
CA THR A 23 11.47 3.14 -67.56
C THR A 23 11.42 4.41 -66.69
N ALA A 24 12.13 5.45 -67.12
CA ALA A 24 12.21 6.75 -66.47
C ALA A 24 10.89 7.57 -66.52
N ALA A 25 10.63 8.34 -65.47
CA ALA A 25 10.00 9.64 -65.57
C ALA A 25 10.67 10.56 -64.54
N ALA A 26 11.34 11.60 -65.06
CA ALA A 26 12.02 12.63 -64.29
C ALA A 26 11.05 13.76 -63.96
N THR A 27 11.07 14.24 -62.71
CA THR A 27 10.62 15.60 -62.37
C THR A 27 11.47 16.14 -61.23
N THR A 28 12.35 17.06 -61.62
CA THR A 28 12.82 18.28 -60.94
C THR A 28 12.97 18.32 -59.41
N ALA A 29 14.22 18.56 -58.99
CA ALA A 29 14.57 19.10 -57.67
C ALA A 29 14.07 20.53 -57.51
N ALA A 30 13.61 20.86 -56.30
CA ALA A 30 13.52 22.23 -55.80
C ALA A 30 13.93 22.24 -54.32
N GLU A 31 14.76 23.21 -53.99
CA GLU A 31 15.41 23.43 -52.70
C GLU A 31 14.43 23.79 -51.57
N THR A 32 14.82 23.30 -50.40
CA THR A 32 14.64 23.80 -49.04
C THR A 32 14.06 25.21 -48.88
N THR A 33 12.93 25.30 -48.17
CA THR A 33 12.70 26.38 -47.19
C THR A 33 12.15 25.74 -45.91
N ALA A 34 12.92 25.87 -44.84
CA ALA A 34 12.51 25.47 -43.50
C ALA A 34 11.47 26.47 -42.99
N ALA A 35 10.25 26.00 -42.76
CA ALA A 35 9.29 26.68 -41.92
C ALA A 35 9.40 26.06 -40.52
N ALA A 36 9.78 26.90 -39.55
CA ALA A 36 9.72 26.57 -38.15
C ALA A 36 8.25 26.40 -37.76
N GLU A 37 7.83 25.17 -37.46
CA GLU A 37 6.63 24.93 -36.66
C GLU A 37 6.97 25.25 -35.20
N GLU A 38 6.35 26.32 -34.70
CA GLU A 38 6.18 26.56 -33.27
C GLU A 38 5.54 25.33 -32.65
N THR A 39 6.36 24.56 -31.94
CA THR A 39 5.91 23.56 -31.00
C THR A 39 5.32 24.32 -29.83
N THR A 40 4.00 24.45 -29.80
CA THR A 40 3.26 24.79 -28.58
C THR A 40 3.68 23.80 -27.50
N ALA A 41 4.43 24.31 -26.52
CA ALA A 41 4.70 23.61 -25.28
C ALA A 41 3.36 23.15 -24.71
N ALA A 42 3.17 21.84 -24.64
CA ALA A 42 2.15 21.28 -23.78
C ALA A 42 2.52 21.72 -22.37
N GLU A 43 1.71 22.61 -21.78
CA GLU A 43 1.67 22.80 -20.35
C GLU A 43 1.41 21.41 -19.74
N THR A 44 2.47 20.79 -19.24
CA THR A 44 2.35 19.73 -18.26
C THR A 44 1.70 20.38 -17.05
N THR A 45 0.38 20.28 -16.95
CA THR A 45 -0.27 20.37 -15.65
C THR A 45 0.38 19.28 -14.80
N ALA A 46 1.25 19.69 -13.88
CA ALA A 46 1.64 18.83 -12.78
C ALA A 46 0.32 18.38 -12.15
N ALA A 47 0.01 17.09 -12.26
CA ALA A 47 -1.01 16.52 -11.40
C ALA A 47 -0.52 16.83 -9.98
N GLU A 48 -1.28 17.63 -9.23
CA GLU A 48 -1.03 17.76 -7.80
C GLU A 48 -1.00 16.35 -7.23
N ALA A 49 0.10 16.02 -6.52
CA ALA A 49 0.16 14.77 -5.78
C ALA A 49 -1.07 14.70 -4.87
N PRO A 50 -1.72 13.52 -4.74
CA PRO A 50 -2.86 13.38 -3.87
C PRO A 50 -2.50 13.89 -2.47
N GLU A 51 -3.34 14.78 -1.94
CA GLU A 51 -3.14 15.36 -0.61
C GLU A 51 -3.27 14.23 0.42
N GLN A 52 -2.18 13.92 1.11
CA GLN A 52 -2.15 12.87 2.13
C GLN A 52 -2.63 13.42 3.47
N GLY A 53 -3.50 12.69 4.16
CA GLY A 53 -4.08 13.16 5.42
C GLY A 53 -5.48 12.61 5.67
N ALA A 54 -6.19 13.19 6.64
CA ALA A 54 -7.57 12.83 6.89
C ALA A 54 -8.43 13.03 5.62
N ALA A 55 -9.40 12.15 5.42
CA ALA A 55 -10.40 12.36 4.38
C ALA A 55 -11.29 13.57 4.67
N GLU A 56 -12.00 14.09 3.67
CA GLU A 56 -12.97 15.16 3.89
C GLU A 56 -14.31 14.60 4.40
N GLY A 57 -14.76 15.09 5.56
CA GLY A 57 -16.12 14.85 6.05
C GLY A 57 -17.16 15.73 5.37
N SER A 58 -18.44 15.51 5.67
CA SER A 58 -19.52 16.36 5.13
C SER A 58 -19.54 17.79 5.70
N GLY A 59 -18.78 18.06 6.77
CA GLY A 59 -18.76 19.33 7.48
C GLY A 59 -19.88 19.48 8.51
N GLU A 60 -20.71 18.47 8.69
CA GLU A 60 -21.77 18.41 9.70
C GLU A 60 -21.72 17.08 10.46
N THR A 61 -21.93 17.12 11.78
CA THR A 61 -22.10 15.91 12.58
C THR A 61 -23.47 15.29 12.34
N VAL A 62 -23.52 13.98 12.14
CA VAL A 62 -24.74 13.20 11.89
C VAL A 62 -25.06 12.29 13.07
N ALA A 63 -26.34 11.95 13.21
CA ALA A 63 -26.79 10.99 14.23
C ALA A 63 -26.28 9.59 13.90
N VAL A 64 -25.73 8.89 14.90
CA VAL A 64 -25.24 7.52 14.77
C VAL A 64 -26.42 6.52 14.86
N PRO A 65 -26.67 5.70 13.83
CA PRO A 65 -27.62 4.59 13.91
C PRO A 65 -27.36 3.65 15.08
N THR A 66 -28.43 3.19 15.74
CA THR A 66 -28.35 2.30 16.91
C THR A 66 -28.95 0.91 16.68
N ASP A 67 -29.42 0.63 15.46
CA ASP A 67 -29.99 -0.67 15.07
C ASP A 67 -28.93 -1.43 14.27
N PHE A 68 -28.11 -2.20 14.99
CA PHE A 68 -27.02 -3.01 14.45
C PHE A 68 -26.80 -4.24 15.32
N THR A 69 -26.05 -5.21 14.80
CA THR A 69 -25.64 -6.40 15.52
C THR A 69 -24.13 -6.50 15.59
N THR A 70 -23.63 -7.16 16.63
CA THR A 70 -22.20 -7.46 16.80
C THR A 70 -22.00 -8.96 16.99
N VAL A 71 -20.80 -9.46 16.70
CA VAL A 71 -20.40 -10.86 16.90
C VAL A 71 -20.61 -11.27 18.35
N THR A 72 -20.24 -10.39 19.29
CA THR A 72 -20.49 -10.55 20.72
C THR A 72 -21.29 -9.36 21.25
N GLU A 73 -22.48 -9.62 21.80
CA GLU A 73 -23.37 -8.57 22.32
C GLU A 73 -22.63 -7.64 23.31
N GLY A 74 -22.74 -6.34 23.07
CA GLY A 74 -22.11 -5.30 23.90
C GLY A 74 -20.62 -5.06 23.63
N LYS A 75 -20.02 -5.78 22.66
CA LYS A 75 -18.62 -5.59 22.27
C LYS A 75 -18.47 -5.28 20.79
N LEU A 76 -17.47 -4.48 20.46
CA LEU A 76 -16.99 -4.27 19.10
C LEU A 76 -15.63 -4.95 18.93
N THR A 77 -15.61 -6.06 18.22
CA THR A 77 -14.40 -6.84 17.94
C THR A 77 -13.71 -6.38 16.67
N ILE A 78 -12.46 -5.94 16.77
CA ILE A 78 -11.71 -5.31 15.68
C ILE A 78 -10.42 -6.07 15.41
N ALA A 79 -10.28 -6.68 14.23
CA ALA A 79 -9.02 -7.25 13.78
C ALA A 79 -8.09 -6.16 13.21
N THR A 80 -6.81 -6.21 13.55
CA THR A 80 -5.79 -5.21 13.17
C THR A 80 -4.39 -5.84 13.13
N SER A 81 -3.47 -5.27 12.36
CA SER A 81 -2.08 -5.73 12.22
C SER A 81 -1.10 -4.68 12.74
N PRO A 82 -0.68 -4.73 14.02
CA PRO A 82 0.08 -3.66 14.67
C PRO A 82 1.56 -3.59 14.24
N ASP A 83 1.81 -3.60 12.94
CA ASP A 83 3.11 -3.52 12.28
C ASP A 83 3.15 -2.44 11.18
N PHE A 84 2.29 -1.43 11.32
CA PHE A 84 1.97 -0.47 10.26
C PHE A 84 1.89 0.97 10.79
N ALA A 85 2.89 1.41 11.56
CA ALA A 85 2.92 2.78 12.06
C ALA A 85 2.90 3.82 10.91
N PRO A 86 2.08 4.89 10.99
CA PRO A 86 1.34 5.37 12.17
C PRO A 86 -0.12 4.89 12.28
N TYR A 87 -0.59 3.98 11.43
CA TYR A 87 -1.98 3.49 11.46
C TYR A 87 -2.24 2.67 12.72
N GLU A 88 -1.47 1.60 12.92
CA GLU A 88 -1.54 0.74 14.10
C GLU A 88 -0.17 0.20 14.48
N PHE A 89 0.15 0.28 15.77
CA PHE A 89 1.40 -0.19 16.36
C PHE A 89 1.26 -0.24 17.88
N TYR A 90 2.27 -0.74 18.59
CA TYR A 90 2.33 -0.60 20.04
C TYR A 90 3.24 0.56 20.43
N HIS A 91 2.75 1.44 21.29
CA HIS A 91 3.59 2.37 22.05
C HIS A 91 3.90 1.76 23.43
N ILE A 92 5.14 1.90 23.90
CA ILE A 92 5.60 1.34 25.16
C ILE A 92 5.46 2.40 26.25
N ASN A 93 4.44 2.25 27.08
CA ASN A 93 4.19 3.14 28.21
C ASN A 93 4.69 2.49 29.51
N ASN A 94 5.78 3.02 30.08
CA ASN A 94 6.40 2.49 31.30
C ASN A 94 6.71 0.98 31.21
N GLY A 95 7.14 0.51 30.03
CA GLY A 95 7.44 -0.90 29.77
C GLY A 95 6.21 -1.77 29.46
N THR A 96 5.01 -1.19 29.38
CA THR A 96 3.78 -1.89 29.00
C THR A 96 3.44 -1.54 27.56
N PRO A 97 3.29 -2.53 26.65
CA PRO A 97 2.84 -2.26 25.29
C PRO A 97 1.36 -1.87 25.28
N GLU A 98 1.07 -0.71 24.71
CA GLU A 98 -0.27 -0.16 24.53
C GLU A 98 -0.55 -0.02 23.04
N LEU A 99 -1.64 -0.62 22.56
CA LEU A 99 -2.04 -0.53 21.16
C LEU A 99 -2.45 0.93 20.85
N SER A 100 -1.80 1.49 19.82
CA SER A 100 -1.76 2.91 19.45
C SER A 100 -1.79 3.09 17.94
N GLY A 101 -1.97 4.33 17.49
CA GLY A 101 -2.11 4.67 16.08
C GLY A 101 -3.51 5.18 15.75
N PHE A 102 -3.66 5.80 14.57
CA PHE A 102 -4.92 6.46 14.22
C PHE A 102 -6.04 5.49 13.85
N ASP A 103 -5.74 4.30 13.35
CA ASP A 103 -6.72 3.23 13.15
C ASP A 103 -7.28 2.76 14.50
N VAL A 104 -6.41 2.67 15.50
CA VAL A 104 -6.76 2.28 16.87
C VAL A 104 -7.59 3.37 17.55
N ALA A 105 -7.23 4.64 17.36
CA ALA A 105 -8.00 5.77 17.87
C ALA A 105 -9.41 5.83 17.24
N LEU A 106 -9.51 5.66 15.92
CA LEU A 106 -10.79 5.59 15.22
C LEU A 106 -11.63 4.39 15.68
N GLY A 107 -11.03 3.20 15.83
CA GLY A 107 -11.72 2.02 16.35
C GLY A 107 -12.28 2.21 17.77
N LYS A 108 -11.51 2.87 18.66
CA LYS A 108 -11.98 3.26 20.01
C LYS A 108 -13.15 4.24 19.92
N ARG A 109 -13.05 5.27 19.07
CA ARG A 109 -14.13 6.26 18.85
C ARG A 109 -15.42 5.60 18.34
N ILE A 110 -15.33 4.63 17.43
CA ILE A 110 -16.48 3.88 16.95
C ILE A 110 -17.14 3.11 18.10
N ALA A 111 -16.37 2.38 18.91
CA ALA A 111 -16.94 1.66 20.04
C ALA A 111 -17.62 2.60 21.04
N ASP A 112 -16.99 3.73 21.37
CA ASP A 112 -17.53 4.73 22.30
C ASP A 112 -18.85 5.34 21.82
N ASP A 113 -18.92 5.77 20.55
CA ASP A 113 -20.13 6.37 19.95
C ASP A 113 -21.28 5.35 19.82
N LEU A 114 -20.96 4.06 19.69
CA LEU A 114 -21.92 2.96 19.67
C LEU A 114 -22.29 2.45 21.08
N GLY A 115 -21.61 2.90 22.14
CA GLY A 115 -21.81 2.45 23.50
C GLY A 115 -21.36 0.99 23.74
N LEU A 116 -20.31 0.55 23.06
CA LEU A 116 -19.76 -0.81 23.09
C LEU A 116 -18.39 -0.86 23.79
N GLU A 117 -18.04 -2.02 24.34
CA GLU A 117 -16.67 -2.31 24.76
C GLU A 117 -15.82 -2.66 23.53
N VAL A 118 -14.74 -1.92 23.27
CA VAL A 118 -13.80 -2.26 22.19
C VAL A 118 -12.92 -3.45 22.57
N GLN A 119 -12.77 -4.39 21.64
CA GLN A 119 -11.82 -5.50 21.76
C GLN A 119 -11.01 -5.61 20.47
N PHE A 120 -9.74 -5.20 20.54
CA PHE A 120 -8.80 -5.44 19.44
C PHE A 120 -8.32 -6.89 19.44
N VAL A 121 -8.17 -7.45 18.23
CA VAL A 121 -7.67 -8.79 17.96
C VAL A 121 -6.45 -8.64 17.02
N PRO A 122 -5.24 -8.49 17.58
CA PRO A 122 -4.02 -8.39 16.80
C PRO A 122 -3.74 -9.68 16.02
N MET A 123 -3.36 -9.58 14.76
CA MET A 123 -2.95 -10.70 13.90
C MET A 123 -2.09 -10.21 12.73
N ASP A 124 -1.63 -11.13 11.87
CA ASP A 124 -0.98 -10.74 10.62
C ASP A 124 -2.03 -10.21 9.61
N PHE A 125 -1.65 -9.21 8.82
CA PHE A 125 -2.56 -8.50 7.90
C PHE A 125 -3.39 -9.41 6.98
N ASP A 126 -2.80 -10.47 6.43
CA ASP A 126 -3.49 -11.41 5.53
C ASP A 126 -4.57 -12.27 6.22
N GLY A 127 -4.52 -12.38 7.55
CA GLY A 127 -5.51 -13.07 8.37
C GLY A 127 -6.78 -12.24 8.65
N ILE A 128 -6.71 -10.91 8.58
CA ILE A 128 -7.80 -10.03 9.02
C ILE A 128 -9.09 -10.27 8.22
N LEU A 129 -9.00 -10.28 6.90
CA LEU A 129 -10.17 -10.49 6.03
C LEU A 129 -10.75 -11.91 6.19
N MET A 130 -9.92 -12.90 6.53
CA MET A 130 -10.39 -14.26 6.81
C MET A 130 -11.20 -14.35 8.11
N GLU A 131 -10.76 -13.68 9.17
CA GLU A 131 -11.48 -13.62 10.46
C GLU A 131 -12.82 -12.90 10.30
N LEU A 132 -12.83 -11.80 9.54
CA LEU A 132 -14.04 -11.07 9.18
C LEU A 132 -15.00 -11.94 8.35
N GLN A 133 -14.49 -12.65 7.35
CA GLN A 133 -15.29 -13.56 6.52
C GLN A 133 -15.90 -14.69 7.35
N SER A 134 -15.14 -15.23 8.31
CA SER A 134 -15.57 -16.28 9.23
C SER A 134 -16.61 -15.81 10.24
N GLY A 135 -16.74 -14.49 10.44
CA GLY A 135 -17.66 -13.89 11.41
C GLY A 135 -17.13 -13.97 12.84
N ASN A 136 -15.81 -14.00 13.01
CA ASN A 136 -15.16 -14.01 14.31
C ASN A 136 -14.90 -12.60 14.85
N VAL A 137 -14.87 -11.60 13.97
CA VAL A 137 -14.72 -10.18 14.29
C VAL A 137 -15.77 -9.33 13.55
N ASP A 138 -16.06 -8.16 14.10
CA ASP A 138 -17.02 -7.20 13.53
C ASP A 138 -16.40 -6.36 12.40
N LEU A 139 -15.17 -5.87 12.64
CA LEU A 139 -14.46 -4.93 11.76
C LEU A 139 -13.02 -5.39 11.50
N GLY A 140 -12.50 -5.06 10.31
CA GLY A 140 -11.07 -5.01 10.03
C GLY A 140 -10.62 -3.56 9.86
N ILE A 141 -9.72 -3.10 10.73
CA ILE A 141 -9.13 -1.74 10.68
C ILE A 141 -7.61 -1.88 10.71
N SER A 142 -6.99 -1.69 9.54
CA SER A 142 -5.55 -1.94 9.32
C SER A 142 -5.08 -1.29 8.00
N GLY A 143 -5.41 -0.02 7.79
CA GLY A 143 -5.02 0.74 6.58
C GLY A 143 -5.59 0.21 5.26
N PHE A 144 -6.71 -0.54 5.27
CA PHE A 144 -7.23 -1.20 4.07
C PHE A 144 -7.60 -0.21 2.96
N SER A 145 -6.89 -0.27 1.84
CA SER A 145 -7.40 0.32 0.60
C SER A 145 -8.52 -0.55 0.02
N PRO A 146 -9.70 0.03 -0.26
CA PRO A 146 -10.76 -0.68 -0.95
C PRO A 146 -10.28 -1.05 -2.36
N SER A 147 -10.63 -2.26 -2.81
CA SER A 147 -10.39 -2.68 -4.20
C SER A 147 -11.63 -3.35 -4.77
N PRO A 148 -11.83 -3.32 -6.10
CA PRO A 148 -12.96 -4.00 -6.72
C PRO A 148 -13.05 -5.48 -6.34
N GLU A 149 -11.91 -6.18 -6.28
CA GLU A 149 -11.83 -7.58 -5.89
C GLU A 149 -12.28 -7.81 -4.44
N ARG A 150 -11.78 -7.01 -3.50
CA ARG A 150 -12.19 -7.13 -2.09
C ARG A 150 -13.67 -6.79 -1.91
N ALA A 151 -14.19 -5.82 -2.66
CA ALA A 151 -15.58 -5.39 -2.61
C ALA A 151 -16.58 -6.46 -3.10
N GLU A 152 -16.12 -7.49 -3.82
CA GLU A 152 -16.94 -8.66 -4.15
C GLU A 152 -17.32 -9.48 -2.90
N THR A 153 -16.44 -9.49 -1.89
CA THR A 153 -16.58 -10.34 -0.69
C THR A 153 -16.85 -9.55 0.59
N PHE A 154 -16.46 -8.28 0.63
CA PHE A 154 -16.57 -7.41 1.81
C PHE A 154 -17.31 -6.12 1.45
N ASP A 155 -17.82 -5.45 2.48
CA ASP A 155 -18.18 -4.05 2.38
C ASP A 155 -17.06 -3.20 2.97
N PHE A 156 -16.93 -1.98 2.48
CA PHE A 156 -15.98 -1.00 2.98
C PHE A 156 -16.74 0.24 3.44
N SER A 157 -16.25 0.85 4.52
CA SER A 157 -16.72 2.14 4.96
C SER A 157 -16.40 3.24 3.95
N ASP A 158 -16.90 4.45 4.23
CA ASP A 158 -16.33 5.65 3.63
C ASP A 158 -14.84 5.77 4.01
N LEU A 159 -14.06 6.43 3.17
CA LEU A 159 -12.64 6.62 3.42
C LEU A 159 -12.45 7.54 4.63
N TYR A 160 -11.53 7.18 5.53
CA TYR A 160 -11.17 8.00 6.69
C TYR A 160 -9.79 8.66 6.54
N TYR A 161 -8.98 8.18 5.59
CA TYR A 161 -7.65 8.69 5.31
C TYR A 161 -7.39 8.66 3.80
N MET A 162 -6.84 9.73 3.24
CA MET A 162 -6.27 9.80 1.90
C MET A 162 -4.78 9.44 1.99
N GLY A 163 -4.42 8.30 1.40
CA GLY A 163 -3.06 7.74 1.47
C GLY A 163 -2.43 7.57 0.11
N GLY A 164 -1.13 7.28 0.10
CA GLY A 164 -0.34 7.07 -1.11
C GLY A 164 0.27 5.68 -1.15
N GLN A 165 0.85 5.31 -2.29
CA GLN A 165 1.69 4.12 -2.38
C GLN A 165 3.07 4.55 -2.86
N SER A 166 4.11 3.97 -2.28
CA SER A 166 5.50 4.37 -2.50
C SER A 166 6.38 3.18 -2.81
N PHE A 167 7.40 3.42 -3.62
CA PHE A 167 8.49 2.49 -3.84
C PHE A 167 9.74 2.99 -3.11
N VAL A 168 10.20 2.21 -2.13
CA VAL A 168 11.26 2.57 -1.21
C VAL A 168 12.54 1.82 -1.56
N ILE A 169 13.66 2.53 -1.55
CA ILE A 169 15.01 1.98 -1.76
C ILE A 169 15.98 2.50 -0.69
N ARG A 170 17.21 2.00 -0.70
CA ARG A 170 18.32 2.64 0.02
C ARG A 170 18.81 3.85 -0.75
N LYS A 171 19.05 4.97 -0.06
CA LYS A 171 19.64 6.20 -0.62
C LYS A 171 20.96 5.98 -1.34
N ALA A 172 21.76 5.03 -0.86
CA ALA A 172 23.05 4.70 -1.48
C ALA A 172 22.90 4.11 -2.90
N ASP A 173 21.71 3.59 -3.23
CA ASP A 173 21.40 2.96 -4.52
C ASP A 173 20.56 3.87 -5.43
N HIS A 174 20.29 5.13 -5.06
CA HIS A 174 19.54 6.10 -5.87
C HIS A 174 19.98 6.12 -7.35
N ASP A 175 21.28 6.31 -7.57
CA ASP A 175 21.83 6.43 -8.92
C ASP A 175 21.90 5.09 -9.68
N LYS A 176 21.69 3.96 -8.97
CA LYS A 176 21.66 2.61 -9.55
C LYS A 176 20.29 2.29 -10.14
N TYR A 177 19.22 2.84 -9.57
CA TYR A 177 17.84 2.51 -9.91
C TYR A 177 17.11 3.71 -10.50
N THR A 178 16.99 3.75 -11.82
CA THR A 178 16.36 4.87 -12.54
C THR A 178 14.91 4.62 -12.92
N ASP A 179 14.47 3.36 -12.94
CA ASP A 179 13.10 2.91 -13.22
C ASP A 179 12.88 1.49 -12.67
N TYR A 180 11.65 0.99 -12.77
CA TYR A 180 11.30 -0.36 -12.33
C TYR A 180 12.02 -1.49 -13.10
N ALA A 181 12.46 -1.27 -14.34
CA ALA A 181 13.16 -2.30 -15.12
C ALA A 181 14.57 -2.59 -14.57
N ALA A 182 15.14 -1.66 -13.79
CA ALA A 182 16.40 -1.89 -13.08
C ALA A 182 16.30 -2.99 -12.00
N PHE A 183 15.09 -3.45 -11.65
CA PHE A 183 14.83 -4.50 -10.67
C PHE A 183 14.64 -5.90 -11.27
N ASP A 184 14.85 -6.08 -12.58
CA ASP A 184 14.75 -7.40 -13.23
C ASP A 184 15.65 -8.44 -12.52
N GLY A 185 15.02 -9.50 -11.99
CA GLY A 185 15.66 -10.57 -11.22
C GLY A 185 16.15 -10.17 -9.83
N LEU A 186 16.00 -8.91 -9.41
CA LEU A 186 16.38 -8.42 -8.08
C LEU A 186 15.26 -8.64 -7.06
N PRO A 187 15.60 -8.83 -5.78
CA PRO A 187 14.60 -9.04 -4.73
C PRO A 187 13.83 -7.74 -4.44
N VAL A 188 12.50 -7.79 -4.54
CA VAL A 188 11.60 -6.67 -4.26
C VAL A 188 10.53 -7.10 -3.26
N GLY A 189 10.38 -6.37 -2.15
CA GLY A 189 9.48 -6.75 -1.06
C GLY A 189 8.11 -6.09 -1.14
N ALA A 190 7.09 -6.81 -0.67
CA ALA A 190 5.77 -6.27 -0.37
C ALA A 190 5.07 -7.12 0.70
N GLN A 191 4.10 -6.56 1.42
CA GLN A 191 3.38 -7.28 2.47
C GLN A 191 2.39 -8.30 1.87
N ASN A 192 2.28 -9.48 2.45
CA ASN A 192 1.34 -10.52 2.03
C ASN A 192 -0.11 -10.03 2.10
N GLY A 193 -0.93 -10.40 1.11
CA GLY A 193 -2.36 -10.06 1.06
C GLY A 193 -2.69 -8.58 0.83
N SER A 194 -1.68 -7.73 0.70
CA SER A 194 -1.79 -6.27 0.52
C SER A 194 -1.94 -5.87 -0.95
N ILE A 195 -2.40 -4.64 -1.21
CA ILE A 195 -2.44 -4.12 -2.59
C ILE A 195 -1.02 -3.85 -3.13
N GLN A 196 -0.06 -3.60 -2.24
CA GLN A 196 1.36 -3.38 -2.54
C GLN A 196 1.98 -4.63 -3.16
N MET A 197 1.50 -5.82 -2.79
CA MET A 197 1.89 -7.08 -3.43
C MET A 197 1.46 -7.14 -4.89
N ASP A 198 0.29 -6.61 -5.22
CA ASP A 198 -0.20 -6.58 -6.60
C ASP A 198 0.48 -5.46 -7.39
N LEU A 199 0.71 -4.30 -6.78
CA LEU A 199 1.51 -3.22 -7.36
C LEU A 199 2.94 -3.67 -7.65
N ALA A 200 3.54 -4.50 -6.80
CA ALA A 200 4.85 -5.09 -7.05
C ALA A 200 4.83 -6.00 -8.30
N LYS A 201 3.81 -6.84 -8.44
CA LYS A 201 3.64 -7.72 -9.62
C LYS A 201 3.38 -6.92 -10.89
N GLU A 202 2.63 -5.84 -10.79
CA GLU A 202 2.28 -4.99 -11.93
C GLU A 202 3.47 -4.15 -12.42
N ASN A 203 4.17 -3.49 -11.49
CA ASN A 203 5.23 -2.54 -11.82
C ASN A 203 6.60 -3.20 -12.00
N THR A 204 6.86 -4.32 -11.32
CA THR A 204 8.13 -5.06 -11.38
C THR A 204 7.93 -6.54 -11.78
N PRO A 205 7.28 -6.84 -12.92
CA PRO A 205 6.84 -8.20 -13.26
C PRO A 205 7.98 -9.22 -13.44
N ASN A 206 9.21 -8.75 -13.70
CA ASN A 206 10.39 -9.58 -13.86
C ASN A 206 11.29 -9.61 -12.62
N ALA A 207 10.94 -8.89 -11.54
CA ALA A 207 11.68 -8.93 -10.29
C ALA A 207 11.44 -10.26 -9.56
N ASN A 208 12.33 -10.57 -8.62
CA ASN A 208 12.10 -11.63 -7.64
C ASN A 208 11.24 -11.07 -6.49
N ILE A 209 9.92 -11.09 -6.65
CA ILE A 209 9.00 -10.52 -5.67
C ILE A 209 8.94 -11.41 -4.42
N ILE A 210 9.26 -10.81 -3.27
CA ILE A 210 9.30 -11.47 -1.96
C ILE A 210 8.12 -10.97 -1.12
N GLY A 211 7.22 -11.89 -0.78
CA GLY A 211 6.14 -11.63 0.16
C GLY A 211 6.59 -11.77 1.60
N LEU A 212 6.38 -10.73 2.38
CA LEU A 212 6.73 -10.66 3.80
C LEU A 212 5.45 -10.49 4.63
N ALA A 213 5.44 -11.07 5.83
CA ALA A 213 4.28 -10.97 6.72
C ALA A 213 4.12 -9.54 7.24
N LYS A 214 5.25 -8.89 7.57
CA LYS A 214 5.27 -7.60 8.24
C LYS A 214 5.99 -6.54 7.43
N VAL A 215 5.54 -5.29 7.54
CA VAL A 215 6.23 -4.16 6.90
C VAL A 215 7.58 -3.88 7.56
N THR A 216 7.70 -4.10 8.87
CA THR A 216 8.98 -4.05 9.60
C THR A 216 10.05 -4.98 9.02
N ASP A 217 9.65 -6.14 8.50
CA ASP A 217 10.57 -7.06 7.81
C ASP A 217 11.03 -6.46 6.48
N ILE A 218 10.13 -5.83 5.69
CA ILE A 218 10.49 -5.15 4.43
C ILE A 218 11.55 -4.08 4.71
N VAL A 219 11.30 -3.22 5.71
CA VAL A 219 12.21 -2.14 6.12
C VAL A 219 13.57 -2.72 6.56
N SER A 220 13.57 -3.73 7.42
CA SER A 220 14.79 -4.39 7.91
C SER A 220 15.60 -5.07 6.79
N GLU A 221 14.91 -5.68 5.82
CA GLU A 221 15.56 -6.33 4.69
C GLU A 221 16.07 -5.33 3.64
N LEU A 222 15.44 -4.16 3.50
CA LEU A 222 15.99 -3.04 2.74
C LEU A 222 17.27 -2.50 3.39
N VAL A 223 17.25 -2.21 4.69
CA VAL A 223 18.41 -1.71 5.45
C VAL A 223 19.59 -2.68 5.37
N SER A 224 19.33 -3.99 5.51
CA SER A 224 20.38 -5.01 5.48
C SER A 224 20.88 -5.38 4.07
N GLY A 225 20.28 -4.85 3.01
CA GLY A 225 20.67 -5.16 1.64
C GLY A 225 20.14 -6.47 1.08
N LYS A 226 19.18 -7.11 1.75
CA LYS A 226 18.55 -8.35 1.29
C LYS A 226 17.46 -8.10 0.23
N LEU A 227 16.71 -7.02 0.39
CA LEU A 227 15.81 -6.49 -0.63
C LEU A 227 16.48 -5.32 -1.34
N GLU A 228 16.22 -5.14 -2.63
CA GLU A 228 16.74 -4.03 -3.42
C GLU A 228 15.72 -2.87 -3.52
N GLY A 229 14.43 -3.18 -3.37
CA GLY A 229 13.34 -2.20 -3.28
C GLY A 229 12.12 -2.79 -2.58
N GLY A 230 11.19 -1.94 -2.16
CA GLY A 230 9.98 -2.37 -1.46
C GLY A 230 8.78 -1.48 -1.78
N PHE A 231 7.61 -2.09 -1.96
CA PHE A 231 6.34 -1.37 -2.09
C PHE A 231 5.70 -1.21 -0.71
N ILE A 232 5.51 0.03 -0.27
CA ILE A 232 5.02 0.41 1.06
C ILE A 232 4.02 1.56 0.90
N GLU A 233 2.97 1.63 1.74
CA GLU A 233 2.09 2.80 1.81
C GLU A 233 2.91 4.06 2.16
N THR A 234 2.57 5.21 1.58
CA THR A 234 3.41 6.40 1.64
C THR A 234 3.58 6.95 3.06
N ALA A 235 2.51 7.11 3.84
CA ALA A 235 2.62 7.62 5.21
C ALA A 235 3.43 6.67 6.11
N VAL A 236 3.31 5.36 5.89
CA VAL A 236 4.13 4.35 6.56
C VAL A 236 5.60 4.45 6.14
N ALA A 237 5.87 4.58 4.83
CA ALA A 237 7.22 4.76 4.31
C ALA A 237 7.87 6.03 4.86
N GLU A 238 7.15 7.16 4.86
CA GLU A 238 7.60 8.43 5.43
C GLU A 238 7.90 8.29 6.92
N GLN A 239 7.07 7.57 7.67
CA GLN A 239 7.30 7.35 9.09
C GLN A 239 8.57 6.52 9.32
N TYR A 240 8.79 5.43 8.58
CA TYR A 240 10.01 4.64 8.71
C TYR A 240 11.27 5.39 8.25
N ILE A 241 11.19 6.24 7.24
CA ILE A 241 12.36 7.01 6.76
C ILE A 241 12.85 8.01 7.81
N LYS A 242 11.99 8.49 8.72
CA LYS A 242 12.42 9.31 9.86
C LYS A 242 13.39 8.52 10.75
N ASN A 243 13.12 7.23 10.94
CA ASN A 243 13.86 6.34 11.85
C ASN A 243 15.02 5.63 11.14
N TYR A 244 14.91 5.41 9.83
CA TYR A 244 15.91 4.79 8.97
C TYR A 244 16.32 5.78 7.86
N PRO A 245 17.11 6.83 8.19
CA PRO A 245 17.45 7.89 7.25
C PRO A 245 18.33 7.42 6.09
N GLU A 246 18.81 6.19 6.07
CA GLU A 246 19.45 5.53 4.92
C GLU A 246 18.45 5.10 3.83
N LEU A 247 17.15 5.08 4.11
CA LEU A 247 16.09 4.79 3.14
C LEU A 247 15.52 6.07 2.53
N GLU A 248 14.94 5.95 1.35
CA GLU A 248 14.16 7.00 0.68
C GLU A 248 13.03 6.42 -0.16
N ILE A 249 11.99 7.22 -0.36
CA ILE A 249 11.00 6.99 -1.42
C ILE A 249 11.67 7.37 -2.74
N ALA A 250 11.87 6.38 -3.61
CA ALA A 250 12.36 6.63 -4.96
C ALA A 250 11.25 7.25 -5.82
N TRP A 251 10.05 6.66 -5.75
CA TRP A 251 8.90 7.03 -6.59
C TRP A 251 7.58 6.85 -5.86
N ASP A 252 6.62 7.70 -6.18
CA ASP A 252 5.20 7.42 -5.95
C ASP A 252 4.72 6.31 -6.90
N VAL A 253 3.83 5.46 -6.40
CA VAL A 253 3.23 4.34 -7.14
C VAL A 253 1.76 4.68 -7.40
N PRO A 254 1.37 4.91 -8.67
CA PRO A 254 -0.03 5.14 -9.00
C PRO A 254 -0.90 3.92 -8.67
N TYR A 255 -2.13 4.18 -8.21
CA TYR A 255 -3.13 3.14 -7.93
C TYR A 255 -4.55 3.68 -8.05
N ASP A 256 -5.51 2.78 -8.29
CA ASP A 256 -6.87 3.16 -8.72
C ASP A 256 -7.76 3.75 -7.62
N THR A 257 -7.69 3.21 -6.39
CA THR A 257 -8.58 3.60 -5.29
C THR A 257 -7.76 4.14 -4.14
N GLN A 258 -7.75 5.46 -3.99
CA GLN A 258 -6.86 6.12 -3.06
C GLN A 258 -7.44 6.20 -1.65
N GLY A 259 -6.63 5.86 -0.64
CA GLY A 259 -6.97 5.98 0.77
C GLY A 259 -7.27 4.67 1.49
N SER A 260 -7.75 4.83 2.72
CA SER A 260 -8.03 3.75 3.66
C SER A 260 -9.47 3.79 4.14
N ALA A 261 -10.09 2.62 4.22
CA ALA A 261 -11.45 2.37 4.70
C ALA A 261 -11.46 1.19 5.68
N ILE A 262 -12.51 1.11 6.49
CA ILE A 262 -12.76 -0.01 7.39
C ILE A 262 -13.43 -1.14 6.60
N ALA A 263 -12.91 -2.36 6.75
CA ALA A 263 -13.51 -3.54 6.14
C ALA A 263 -14.60 -4.13 7.05
N LEU A 264 -15.74 -4.48 6.48
CA LEU A 264 -16.85 -5.16 7.13
C LEU A 264 -17.29 -6.39 6.33
N LYS A 265 -17.90 -7.36 7.01
CA LYS A 265 -18.55 -8.49 6.34
C LYS A 265 -19.61 -7.96 5.36
N LYS A 266 -19.72 -8.54 4.18
CA LYS A 266 -20.75 -8.17 3.20
C LYS A 266 -22.16 -8.17 3.82
N GLY A 267 -22.87 -7.07 3.63
CA GLY A 267 -24.23 -6.87 4.14
C GLY A 267 -24.29 -6.57 5.64
N SER A 268 -23.19 -6.17 6.27
CA SER A 268 -23.17 -5.81 7.70
C SER A 268 -24.09 -4.62 7.99
N ASP A 269 -24.89 -4.75 9.04
CA ASP A 269 -25.76 -3.66 9.53
C ASP A 269 -25.00 -2.60 10.34
N LEU A 270 -23.72 -2.84 10.68
CA LEU A 270 -22.82 -1.88 11.31
C LEU A 270 -22.36 -0.78 10.36
N LEU A 271 -22.33 -1.03 9.05
CA LEU A 271 -21.74 -0.11 8.06
C LEU A 271 -22.29 1.33 8.15
N PRO A 272 -23.62 1.56 8.22
CA PRO A 272 -24.16 2.92 8.36
C PRO A 272 -23.72 3.61 9.65
N ALA A 273 -23.56 2.86 10.75
CA ALA A 273 -23.13 3.39 12.03
C ALA A 273 -21.64 3.74 12.01
N VAL A 274 -20.82 2.88 11.41
CA VAL A 274 -19.39 3.15 11.16
C VAL A 274 -19.20 4.39 10.30
N ASN A 275 -19.92 4.52 9.17
CA ASN A 275 -19.81 5.70 8.30
C ASN A 275 -20.26 6.99 9.01
N ALA A 276 -21.29 6.93 9.85
CA ALA A 276 -21.71 8.08 10.66
C ALA A 276 -20.59 8.55 11.60
N VAL A 277 -19.90 7.62 12.27
CA VAL A 277 -18.78 7.95 13.15
C VAL A 277 -17.59 8.48 12.38
N ILE A 278 -17.23 7.87 11.24
CA ILE A 278 -16.17 8.38 10.36
C ILE A 278 -16.48 9.82 9.94
N ASN A 279 -17.68 10.08 9.40
CA ASN A 279 -18.08 11.43 9.03
C ASN A 279 -17.95 12.42 10.20
N ASN A 280 -18.36 12.01 11.41
CA ASN A 280 -18.27 12.86 12.59
C ASN A 280 -16.82 13.16 12.96
N ALA A 281 -15.95 12.14 13.00
CA ALA A 281 -14.53 12.29 13.31
C ALA A 281 -13.78 13.16 12.28
N LEU A 282 -14.17 13.09 11.00
CA LEU A 282 -13.63 13.98 9.97
C LEU A 282 -14.18 15.40 10.12
N SER A 283 -15.49 15.56 10.39
CA SER A 283 -16.15 16.87 10.45
C SER A 283 -15.81 17.66 11.72
N ASP A 284 -15.53 16.99 12.83
CA ASP A 284 -15.16 17.61 14.10
C ASP A 284 -13.63 17.79 14.28
N GLY A 285 -12.83 17.35 13.31
CA GLY A 285 -11.37 17.44 13.29
C GLY A 285 -10.65 16.40 14.17
N SER A 286 -11.38 15.44 14.75
CA SER A 286 -10.77 14.38 15.55
C SER A 286 -9.81 13.52 14.73
N MET A 287 -10.12 13.25 13.46
CA MET A 287 -9.25 12.42 12.62
C MET A 287 -7.87 13.05 12.40
N ASP A 288 -7.81 14.36 12.15
CA ASP A 288 -6.54 15.10 12.04
C ASP A 288 -5.72 15.03 13.33
N GLN A 289 -6.41 15.13 14.48
CA GLN A 289 -5.79 14.98 15.79
C GLN A 289 -5.24 13.56 15.98
N TYR A 290 -6.00 12.52 15.62
CA TYR A 290 -5.56 11.13 15.74
C TYR A 290 -4.32 10.85 14.90
N ILE A 291 -4.28 11.36 13.66
CA ILE A 291 -3.12 11.22 12.76
C ILE A 291 -1.90 11.92 13.38
N THR A 292 -2.07 13.15 13.85
CA THR A 292 -0.97 13.93 14.46
C THR A 292 -0.39 13.23 15.68
N GLU A 293 -1.25 12.82 16.63
CA GLU A 293 -0.82 12.11 17.85
C GLU A 293 -0.16 10.77 17.52
N ALA A 294 -0.70 10.03 16.55
CA ALA A 294 -0.12 8.76 16.10
C ALA A 294 1.28 8.94 15.50
N GLN A 295 1.49 9.98 14.68
CA GLN A 295 2.80 10.31 14.12
C GLN A 295 3.81 10.73 15.19
N GLU A 296 3.38 11.48 16.21
CA GLU A 296 4.22 11.83 17.35
C GLU A 296 4.66 10.59 18.13
N LEU A 297 3.72 9.70 18.46
CA LEU A 297 4.01 8.44 19.15
C LEU A 297 4.91 7.50 18.32
N ALA A 298 4.66 7.41 17.02
CA ALA A 298 5.47 6.57 16.11
C ALA A 298 6.91 7.09 15.91
N SER A 299 7.16 8.36 16.24
CA SER A 299 8.48 8.97 16.17
C SER A 299 9.28 8.83 17.47
N ASP A 300 8.66 8.27 18.53
CA ASP A 300 9.32 7.93 19.80
C ASP A 300 9.97 6.53 19.71
N GLU A 301 11.02 6.42 18.88
CA GLU A 301 11.67 5.14 18.51
C GLU A 301 12.00 4.23 19.71
N ASP A 302 12.41 4.82 20.84
CA ASP A 302 12.77 4.07 22.05
C ASP A 302 11.56 3.38 22.71
N ASN A 303 10.34 3.80 22.35
CA ASN A 303 9.08 3.33 22.91
C ASN A 303 8.10 2.85 21.83
N VAL A 304 8.56 2.40 20.67
CA VAL A 304 7.70 1.78 19.65
C VAL A 304 8.01 0.29 19.54
N TYR A 305 6.94 -0.51 19.46
CA TYR A 305 7.01 -1.93 19.12
C TYR A 305 6.00 -2.25 18.02
N GLU A 306 6.45 -2.98 17.01
CA GLU A 306 5.65 -3.30 15.82
C GLU A 306 5.70 -4.81 15.57
N GLY A 307 4.52 -5.43 15.57
CA GLY A 307 4.32 -6.88 15.48
C GLY A 307 3.46 -7.45 16.60
N GLN A 308 3.34 -8.78 16.64
CA GLN A 308 2.53 -9.49 17.63
C GLN A 308 3.24 -9.63 18.98
N LEU A 309 2.50 -9.40 20.07
CA LEU A 309 2.95 -9.69 21.43
C LEU A 309 2.94 -11.20 21.73
N ASP A 310 3.69 -11.61 22.75
CA ASP A 310 3.63 -12.98 23.24
C ASP A 310 2.29 -13.30 23.95
N ALA A 311 2.10 -14.57 24.34
CA ALA A 311 0.87 -15.02 24.98
C ALA A 311 0.60 -14.35 26.34
N ASP A 312 1.60 -13.74 26.96
CA ASP A 312 1.52 -13.01 28.22
C ASP A 312 1.36 -11.49 28.00
N GLY A 313 1.28 -11.04 26.74
CA GLY A 313 1.13 -9.63 26.37
C GLY A 313 2.42 -8.82 26.44
N ASN A 314 3.59 -9.46 26.41
CA ASN A 314 4.88 -8.78 26.39
C ASN A 314 5.45 -8.71 24.98
N VAL A 315 6.32 -7.73 24.74
CA VAL A 315 7.12 -7.67 23.51
C VAL A 315 8.00 -8.92 23.43
N ALA A 316 7.95 -9.62 22.31
CA ALA A 316 8.75 -10.84 22.13
C ALA A 316 10.25 -10.50 22.26
N SER A 317 10.98 -11.25 23.08
CA SER A 317 12.43 -11.10 23.17
C SER A 317 13.07 -11.59 21.87
N ASN A 318 13.76 -10.69 21.15
CA ASN A 318 14.61 -11.02 20.00
C ASN A 318 15.66 -12.10 20.33
#